data_AF-A0A7W0MXB2-F1
#
_entry.id   AF-A0A7W0MXB2-F1
#
_cell.length_a   1.000
_cell.length_b   1.000
_cell.length_c   1.000
_cell.angle_alpha   90.00
_cell.angle_beta   90.00
_cell.angle_gamma   90.00
#
_symmetry.space_group_name_H-M   'P 1'
#
loop_
_entity.id
_entity.type
_entity.pdbx_description
1 polymer ?
#
loop_
_entity_poly.entity_id
_entity_poly.type
_entity_poly.pdbx_seq_one_letter_code
_entity_poly.pdbx_strand_id
1 'polypeptide(L)' 'MLQLYQAEWCPYSHAIRQRLTELGLSWVAQPVEAVPEDRNAMREATGHDVIPVLVAA' A
#
# COMPACT_ATOMS: atom_id res chain seq x y z
N MET A 1 -2.31 3.16 13.45
CA MET A 1 -3.18 2.39 12.53
C MET A 1 -2.39 1.95 11.32
N LEU A 2 -2.51 0.69 10.85
CA LEU A 2 -1.80 0.22 9.66
C LEU A 2 -2.46 0.71 8.37
N GLN A 3 -1.68 1.25 7.45
CA GLN A 3 -2.13 1.67 6.12
C GLN A 3 -1.25 1.03 5.05
N LEU A 4 -1.87 0.45 4.04
CA LEU A 4 -1.18 -0.21 2.93
C LEU A 4 -1.44 0.54 1.63
N TYR A 5 -0.43 1.26 1.14
CA TYR A 5 -0.42 1.87 -0.19
C TYR A 5 -0.24 0.78 -1.24
N GLN A 6 -1.27 0.58 -2.06
CA GLN A 6 -1.40 -0.60 -2.91
C GLN A 6 -2.24 -0.38 -4.15
N ALA A 7 -2.18 -1.35 -5.05
CA ALA A 7 -3.14 -1.48 -6.13
C ALA A 7 -3.59 -2.94 -6.32
N GLU A 8 -4.83 -3.13 -6.76
CA GLU A 8 -5.42 -4.47 -6.93
C GLU A 8 -4.74 -5.27 -8.04
N TRP A 9 -4.20 -4.61 -9.06
CA TRP A 9 -3.46 -5.24 -10.15
C TRP A 9 -2.00 -5.61 -9.79
N CYS A 10 -1.52 -5.23 -8.60
CA CYS A 10 -0.14 -5.48 -8.19
C CYS A 10 0.00 -6.82 -7.45
N PRO A 11 0.75 -7.81 -7.97
CA PRO A 11 0.91 -9.11 -7.33
C PRO A 11 1.63 -9.02 -5.98
N TYR A 12 2.61 -8.10 -5.84
CA TYR A 12 3.29 -7.87 -4.56
C TYR A 12 2.35 -7.28 -3.51
N SER A 13 1.46 -6.38 -3.91
CA SER A 13 0.43 -5.84 -3.03
C SER A 13 -0.53 -6.94 -2.55
N HIS A 14 -0.92 -7.85 -3.44
CA HIS A 14 -1.75 -9.01 -3.08
C HIS A 14 -1.07 -9.89 -2.01
N ALA A 15 0.22 -10.18 -2.17
CA ALA A 15 0.98 -10.97 -1.19
C ALA A 15 0.97 -10.32 0.21
N ILE A 16 1.14 -8.99 0.28
CA ILE A 16 1.09 -8.28 1.57
C ILE A 16 -0.33 -8.29 2.16
N ARG A 17 -1.38 -8.08 1.36
CA ARG A 17 -2.78 -8.18 1.82
C ARG A 17 -3.08 -9.56 2.41
N GLN A 18 -2.69 -10.62 1.71
CA GLN A 18 -2.85 -11.99 2.20
C GLN A 18 -2.16 -12.17 3.55
N ARG A 19 -0.91 -11.71 3.68
CA ARG A 19 -0.14 -11.87 4.92
C ARG A 19 -0.75 -11.11 6.10
N LEU A 20 -1.23 -9.90 5.88
CA LEU A 20 -1.91 -9.12 6.92
C LEU A 20 -3.20 -9.82 7.38
N THR A 21 -3.97 -10.39 6.45
CA THR A 21 -5.17 -11.19 6.75
C THR A 21 -4.82 -12.45 7.54
N GLU A 22 -3.80 -13.21 7.12
CA GLU A 22 -3.35 -14.42 7.84
C GLU A 22 -2.90 -14.13 9.26
N LEU A 23 -2.30 -12.95 9.50
CA LEU A 23 -1.88 -12.49 10.82
C LEU A 23 -3.04 -11.89 11.64
N GLY A 24 -4.24 -11.76 11.08
CA GLY A 24 -5.40 -11.15 11.77
C GLY A 24 -5.23 -9.66 12.05
N LEU A 25 -4.38 -8.96 11.30
CA LEU A 25 -4.11 -7.53 11.49
C LEU A 25 -5.17 -6.69 10.78
N SER A 26 -5.71 -5.68 11.46
CA SER A 26 -6.56 -4.68 10.83
C SER A 26 -5.73 -3.61 10.13
N TRP A 27 -6.07 -3.29 8.89
CA TRP A 27 -5.37 -2.31 8.06
C TRP A 27 -6.34 -1.60 7.12
N VAL A 28 -5.96 -0.42 6.64
CA VAL A 28 -6.71 0.34 5.64
C VAL A 28 -5.98 0.31 4.30
N ALA A 29 -6.70 -0.06 3.23
CA ALA A 29 -6.20 0.02 1.87
C ALA A 29 -6.15 1.47 1.39
N GLN A 30 -4.97 1.91 0.95
CA GLN A 30 -4.78 3.20 0.30
C GLN A 30 -4.51 2.92 -1.19
N PRO A 31 -5.51 3.08 -2.09
CA PRO A 31 -5.29 2.93 -3.51
C PRO A 31 -4.33 4.01 -4.02
N VAL A 32 -3.56 3.69 -5.06
CA VAL A 32 -2.64 4.64 -5.69
C VAL A 32 -2.90 4.73 -7.19
N GLU A 33 -2.40 5.78 -7.80
CA GLU A 33 -2.42 6.02 -9.23
C GLU A 33 -1.66 4.91 -9.99
N ALA A 34 -2.11 4.61 -11.20
CA ALA A 34 -1.52 3.56 -12.03
C ALA A 34 -0.06 3.89 -12.40
N VAL A 35 0.20 5.15 -12.74
CA VAL A 35 1.51 5.65 -13.12
C VAL A 35 2.27 6.10 -11.87
N PRO A 36 3.50 5.59 -11.60
CA PRO A 36 4.25 5.94 -10.39
C PRO A 36 4.55 7.43 -10.21
N GLU A 37 4.82 8.15 -11.29
CA GLU A 37 5.10 9.60 -11.25
C GLU A 37 3.92 10.41 -10.68
N ASP A 38 2.69 9.96 -10.93
CA ASP A 38 1.45 10.62 -10.49
C ASP A 38 1.11 10.37 -9.01
N ARG A 39 1.85 9.49 -8.31
CA ARG A 39 1.59 9.09 -6.91
C ARG A 39 2.03 10.14 -5.90
N ASN A 40 1.66 11.39 -6.12
CA ASN A 40 2.10 12.53 -5.31
C ASN A 40 1.68 12.39 -3.84
N ALA A 41 0.44 11.98 -3.58
CA ALA A 41 -0.06 11.78 -2.21
C ALA A 41 0.67 10.64 -1.47
N MET A 42 0.97 9.54 -2.17
CA MET A 42 1.77 8.45 -1.61
C MET A 42 3.21 8.88 -1.33
N ARG A 43 3.82 9.63 -2.26
CA ARG A 43 5.19 10.13 -2.12
C ARG A 43 5.31 11.10 -0.96
N GLU A 44 4.34 12.00 -0.78
CA GLU A 44 4.28 12.90 0.37
C GLU A 44 4.16 12.13 1.69
N ALA A 45 3.30 11.10 1.73
CA ALA A 45 3.06 10.34 2.95
C ALA A 45 4.16 9.33 3.31
N THR A 46 4.89 8.80 2.33
CA THR A 46 5.80 7.65 2.53
C THR A 46 7.23 7.88 2.09
N GLY A 47 7.52 8.94 1.32
CA GLY A 47 8.80 9.15 0.65
C GLY A 47 9.07 8.21 -0.53
N HIS A 48 8.11 7.34 -0.88
CA HIS A 48 8.22 6.35 -1.94
C HIS A 48 7.04 6.47 -2.92
N ASP A 49 7.26 6.03 -4.16
CA ASP A 49 6.24 5.95 -5.21
C ASP A 49 6.11 4.53 -5.80
N VAL A 50 6.78 3.54 -5.19
CA VAL A 50 6.71 2.13 -5.56
C VAL A 50 5.85 1.38 -4.56
N ILE A 51 4.80 0.71 -5.05
CA ILE A 51 3.93 -0.15 -4.23
C ILE A 51 4.45 -1.60 -4.20
N PRO A 52 4.20 -2.34 -3.10
CA PRO A 52 3.46 -1.94 -1.90
C PRO A 52 4.31 -1.18 -0.87
N VAL A 53 3.66 -0.31 -0.08
CA VAL A 53 4.26 0.30 1.13
C VAL A 53 3.29 0.17 2.30
N LEU A 54 3.75 -0.41 3.40
CA LEU A 54 3.02 -0.52 4.67
C LEU A 54 3.58 0.48 5.67
N VAL A 55 2.73 1.36 6.21
CA VAL A 55 3.11 2.32 7.25
C VAL A 55 2.28 2.11 8.51
N ALA A 56 2.87 2.44 9.65
CA ALA A 56 2.18 2.55 10.93
C ALA A 56 2.03 4.03 11.28
N ALA A 57 0.79 4.52 11.31
CA ALA A 57 0.44 5.83 11.89
C ALA A 57 0.27 5.74 13.41
#